data_AF-A0AA36G3W1-F1
#
_entry.id   AF-A0AA36G3W1-F1
#
_cell.length_a   1.000
_cell.length_b   1.000
_cell.length_c   1.000
_cell.angle_alpha   90.00
_cell.angle_beta   90.00
_cell.angle_gamma   90.00
#
_symmetry.space_group_name_H-M   'P 1'
#
loop_
_entity.id
_entity.type
_entity.pdbx_description
1 polymer ?
#
loop_
_entity_poly.entity_id
_entity_poly.type
_entity_poly.pdbx_seq_one_letter_code
_entity_poly.pdbx_strand_id
1 'polypeptide(L)'
;MVGHPMYGQCDDRDQSPANSDEFSDCGYEGGAQSMLTPMHLRKAKLMFFFTRYPNSALLKTFFPDIRFNKNNTAQLVKWFSNFREFFYIQMEKFARQALAEGVRCRDEITVSRDSEIFKQLNTHYNRNNHIEPPERLVFVVQETLREFFSAIQLGKDAEPSWKKTIYKIIQPLDDQIPERFKDPSFLERLE
;
A
#
# COMPACT_ATOMS: atom_id res chain seq x y z
N MET A 1 -25.56 40.31 71.06
CA MET A 1 -24.92 41.42 70.32
C MET A 1 -23.56 40.93 69.85
N VAL A 2 -23.00 41.58 68.83
CA VAL A 2 -21.78 41.23 68.07
C VAL A 2 -22.07 40.12 67.05
N GLY A 3 -21.97 40.29 65.73
CA GLY A 3 -21.58 41.39 64.86
C GLY A 3 -21.25 40.80 63.48
N HIS A 4 -21.96 41.21 62.42
CA HIS A 4 -21.60 40.95 61.00
C HIS A 4 -20.48 41.93 60.57
N PRO A 5 -19.56 41.58 59.63
CA PRO A 5 -19.82 41.80 58.19
C PRO A 5 -19.20 40.73 57.23
N MET A 6 -19.94 40.30 56.18
CA MET A 6 -19.90 40.69 54.75
C MET A 6 -18.68 40.22 53.92
N TYR A 7 -18.86 39.23 53.03
CA TYR A 7 -18.89 39.36 51.54
C TYR A 7 -18.58 38.02 50.82
N GLY A 8 -19.49 37.65 49.92
CA GLY A 8 -19.19 37.08 48.59
C GLY A 8 -18.87 35.58 48.45
N GLN A 9 -19.84 34.79 48.01
CA GLN A 9 -19.55 33.70 47.07
C GLN A 9 -20.74 33.44 46.15
N CYS A 10 -20.42 33.33 44.87
CA CYS A 10 -21.26 33.34 43.69
C CYS A 10 -21.85 31.94 43.41
N ASP A 11 -23.06 31.94 42.84
CA ASP A 11 -23.65 30.87 42.02
C ASP A 11 -22.66 30.33 40.97
N ASP A 12 -22.70 29.05 40.62
CA ASP A 12 -23.66 28.54 39.62
C ASP A 12 -23.48 27.04 39.38
N ARG A 13 -24.57 26.42 38.91
CA ARG A 13 -24.79 24.98 38.79
C ARG A 13 -24.15 24.39 37.53
N ASP A 14 -23.67 23.16 37.68
CA ASP A 14 -23.34 22.22 36.61
C ASP A 14 -24.48 22.10 35.58
N GLN A 15 -24.21 22.48 34.32
CA GLN A 15 -24.87 21.94 33.13
C GLN A 15 -24.09 22.32 31.86
N SER A 16 -23.22 21.41 31.42
CA SER A 16 -22.59 21.48 30.10
C SER A 16 -23.62 21.19 29.00
N PRO A 17 -23.70 22.00 27.92
CA PRO A 17 -24.57 21.72 26.79
C PRO A 17 -23.91 20.73 25.82
N ALA A 18 -24.69 19.73 25.39
CA ALA A 18 -24.32 18.83 24.31
C ALA A 18 -24.34 19.60 22.98
N ASN A 19 -23.19 19.70 22.31
CA ASN A 19 -23.12 20.16 20.93
C ASN A 19 -23.52 19.02 19.99
N SER A 20 -24.59 19.28 19.24
CA SER A 20 -25.04 18.61 18.04
C SER A 20 -24.03 18.79 16.91
N ASP A 21 -23.68 17.69 16.23
CA ASP A 21 -23.25 17.74 14.83
C ASP A 21 -23.87 16.55 14.09
N GLU A 22 -24.99 16.85 13.44
CA GLU A 22 -25.59 16.05 12.37
C GLU A 22 -24.61 15.98 11.20
N PHE A 23 -23.86 14.88 11.09
CA PHE A 23 -23.20 14.53 9.84
C PHE A 23 -24.07 13.56 9.05
N SER A 24 -24.87 14.17 8.18
CA SER A 24 -25.49 13.64 6.97
C SER A 24 -25.16 12.18 6.66
N ASP A 25 -26.17 11.34 6.88
CA ASP A 25 -26.33 10.00 6.34
C ASP A 25 -26.45 10.08 4.81
N CYS A 26 -25.32 9.96 4.11
CA CYS A 26 -25.32 9.60 2.71
C CYS A 26 -25.35 8.08 2.61
N GLY A 27 -26.57 7.55 2.50
CA GLY A 27 -26.84 6.12 2.37
C GLY A 27 -26.05 5.47 1.24
N TYR A 28 -25.10 4.62 1.63
CA TYR A 28 -24.76 3.40 0.91
C TYR A 28 -25.11 2.24 1.85
N GLU A 29 -26.36 1.79 1.80
CA GLU A 29 -26.76 0.49 2.35
C GLU A 29 -26.19 -0.63 1.46
N GLY A 30 -24.87 -0.79 1.51
CA GLY A 30 -24.17 -2.01 1.12
C GLY A 30 -23.43 -2.49 2.36
N GLY A 31 -23.97 -3.51 3.04
CA GLY A 31 -23.52 -3.91 4.37
C GLY A 31 -22.00 -4.07 4.48
N ALA A 32 -21.35 -3.13 5.16
CA ALA A 32 -19.90 -3.14 5.32
C ALA A 32 -19.44 -4.44 5.99
N GLN A 33 -18.64 -5.23 5.27
CA GLN A 33 -18.22 -6.56 5.71
C GLN A 33 -16.99 -6.45 6.60
N SER A 34 -16.95 -7.19 7.71
CA SER A 34 -15.80 -7.22 8.62
C SER A 34 -14.72 -8.21 8.17
N MET A 35 -15.08 -9.20 7.37
CA MET A 35 -14.19 -10.24 6.84
C MET A 35 -13.62 -9.86 5.47
N LEU A 36 -12.32 -10.12 5.27
CA LEU A 36 -11.69 -9.93 3.98
C LEU A 36 -12.02 -11.09 3.04
N THR A 37 -12.42 -10.77 1.81
CA THR A 37 -12.79 -11.74 0.78
C THR A 37 -11.63 -11.97 -0.21
N PRO A 38 -11.68 -13.02 -1.05
CA PRO A 38 -10.77 -13.18 -2.18
C PRO A 38 -10.78 -11.99 -3.15
N MET A 39 -11.92 -11.29 -3.26
CA MET A 39 -12.04 -10.08 -4.08
C MET A 39 -11.20 -8.94 -3.50
N HIS A 40 -11.22 -8.73 -2.17
CA HIS A 40 -10.34 -7.73 -1.54
C HIS A 40 -8.86 -8.05 -1.79
N LEU A 41 -8.48 -9.33 -1.73
CA LEU A 41 -7.11 -9.75 -2.03
C LEU A 41 -6.72 -9.45 -3.49
N ARG A 42 -7.59 -9.76 -4.45
CA ARG A 42 -7.38 -9.46 -5.87
C ARG A 42 -7.23 -7.96 -6.10
N LYS A 43 -8.09 -7.14 -5.50
CA LYS A 43 -8.03 -5.68 -5.54
C LYS A 43 -6.72 -5.16 -4.96
N ALA A 44 -6.31 -5.66 -3.79
CA ALA A 44 -5.05 -5.28 -3.16
C ALA A 44 -3.82 -5.62 -4.02
N LYS A 45 -3.83 -6.77 -4.72
CA LYS A 45 -2.78 -7.13 -5.67
C LYS A 45 -2.72 -6.15 -6.85
N LEU A 46 -3.86 -5.73 -7.39
CA LEU A 46 -3.89 -4.74 -8.47
C LEU A 46 -3.44 -3.36 -7.99
N MET A 47 -3.78 -2.96 -6.77
CA MET A 47 -3.28 -1.73 -6.15
C MET A 47 -1.75 -1.73 -6.00
N PHE A 48 -1.12 -2.89 -5.87
CA PHE A 48 0.33 -3.03 -5.73
C PHE A 48 1.11 -2.51 -6.95
N PHE A 49 0.49 -2.44 -8.13
CA PHE A 49 1.09 -1.81 -9.31
C PHE A 49 1.33 -0.31 -9.14
N PHE A 50 0.57 0.34 -8.25
CA PHE A 50 0.67 1.78 -8.00
C PHE A 50 1.42 2.06 -6.71
N THR A 51 1.09 1.35 -5.63
CA THR A 51 1.71 1.58 -4.31
C THR A 51 2.20 0.28 -3.67
N ARG A 52 3.46 0.28 -3.24
CA ARG A 52 4.06 -0.84 -2.52
C ARG A 52 3.99 -0.63 -1.01
N TYR A 53 3.85 0.62 -0.55
CA TYR A 53 3.83 0.99 0.87
C TYR A 53 2.56 1.77 1.27
N PRO A 54 1.35 1.21 1.06
CA PRO A 54 0.13 1.89 1.46
C PRO A 54 0.06 2.00 3.00
N ASN A 55 -0.32 3.18 3.48
CA ASN A 55 -0.62 3.38 4.89
C ASN A 55 -2.09 3.00 5.21
N SER A 56 -2.42 2.89 6.50
CA SER A 56 -3.77 2.49 6.93
C SER A 56 -4.87 3.46 6.49
N ALA A 57 -4.58 4.76 6.34
CA ALA A 57 -5.57 5.73 5.87
C ALA A 57 -5.89 5.51 4.39
N LEU A 58 -4.86 5.27 3.57
CA LEU A 58 -5.01 4.96 2.15
C LEU A 58 -5.83 3.68 1.97
N LEU A 59 -5.54 2.62 2.73
CA LEU A 59 -6.32 1.39 2.69
C LEU A 59 -7.80 1.64 3.01
N LYS A 60 -8.10 2.45 4.03
CA LYS A 60 -9.50 2.79 4.37
C LYS A 60 -10.24 3.48 3.24
N THR A 61 -9.57 4.39 2.52
CA THR A 61 -10.17 5.10 1.39
C THR A 61 -10.47 4.18 0.20
N PHE A 62 -9.62 3.19 -0.06
CA PHE A 62 -9.74 2.32 -1.24
C PHE A 62 -10.52 1.02 -0.98
N PHE A 63 -10.98 0.79 0.25
CA PHE A 63 -11.84 -0.34 0.62
C PHE A 63 -13.06 0.16 1.45
N PRO A 64 -13.94 0.98 0.85
CA PRO A 64 -15.06 1.59 1.58
C PRO A 64 -16.13 0.57 2.03
N ASP A 65 -16.17 -0.59 1.39
CA ASP A 65 -17.03 -1.74 1.68
C ASP A 65 -16.57 -2.57 2.89
N ILE A 66 -15.42 -2.24 3.49
CA ILE A 66 -14.84 -2.95 4.62
C ILE A 66 -15.05 -2.17 5.92
N ARG A 67 -15.66 -2.82 6.92
CA ARG A 67 -15.67 -2.29 8.29
C ARG A 67 -14.33 -2.57 8.98
N PHE A 68 -13.42 -1.60 8.92
CA PHE A 68 -12.07 -1.75 9.47
C PHE A 68 -12.07 -2.03 10.99
N ASN A 69 -11.31 -3.05 11.38
CA ASN A 69 -11.00 -3.41 12.75
C ASN A 69 -9.51 -3.80 12.85
N LYS A 70 -9.01 -4.06 14.07
CA LYS A 70 -7.57 -4.38 14.27
C LYS A 70 -7.12 -5.59 13.44
N ASN A 71 -7.97 -6.62 13.33
CA ASN A 71 -7.63 -7.89 12.67
C ASN A 71 -7.56 -7.74 11.15
N ASN A 72 -8.58 -7.17 10.50
CA ASN A 72 -8.58 -7.00 9.06
C ASN A 72 -7.56 -5.94 8.58
N THR A 73 -7.29 -4.90 9.39
CA THR A 73 -6.22 -3.93 9.13
C THR A 73 -4.86 -4.63 9.12
N ALA A 74 -4.57 -5.44 10.14
CA ALA A 74 -3.34 -6.21 10.21
C ALA A 74 -3.22 -7.20 9.05
N GLN A 75 -4.32 -7.82 8.63
CA GLN A 75 -4.33 -8.75 7.50
C GLN A 75 -4.02 -8.06 6.16
N LEU A 76 -4.59 -6.88 5.88
CA LEU A 76 -4.24 -6.08 4.70
C LEU A 76 -2.77 -5.68 4.70
N VAL A 77 -2.26 -5.18 5.84
CA VAL A 77 -0.85 -4.83 5.98
C VAL A 77 0.05 -6.06 5.74
N LYS A 78 -0.35 -7.23 6.25
CA LYS A 78 0.36 -8.49 6.00
C LYS A 78 0.36 -8.87 4.52
N TRP A 79 -0.75 -8.70 3.80
CA TRP A 79 -0.79 -8.95 2.36
C TRP A 79 0.22 -8.08 1.61
N PHE A 80 0.26 -6.77 1.87
CA PHE A 80 1.25 -5.89 1.23
C PHE A 80 2.69 -6.25 1.62
N SER A 81 2.94 -6.73 2.83
CA SER A 81 4.26 -7.27 3.20
C SER A 81 4.62 -8.51 2.39
N ASN A 82 3.70 -9.47 2.23
CA ASN A 82 3.92 -10.66 1.40
C ASN A 82 4.12 -10.29 -0.08
N PHE A 83 3.38 -9.28 -0.58
CA PHE A 83 3.54 -8.78 -1.95
C PHE A 83 4.93 -8.21 -2.18
N ARG A 84 5.42 -7.37 -1.24
CA ARG A 84 6.79 -6.84 -1.31
C ARG A 84 7.85 -7.94 -1.21
N GLU A 85 7.63 -8.93 -0.35
CA GLU A 85 8.55 -10.07 -0.23
C GLU A 85 8.69 -10.80 -1.57
N PHE A 86 7.58 -11.19 -2.21
CA PHE A 86 7.62 -11.80 -3.53
C PHE A 86 8.31 -10.90 -4.57
N PHE A 87 7.95 -9.62 -4.60
CA PHE A 87 8.55 -8.64 -5.52
C PHE A 87 10.08 -8.60 -5.38
N TYR A 88 10.59 -8.40 -4.17
CA TYR A 88 12.02 -8.30 -3.91
C TYR A 88 12.78 -9.62 -4.10
N ILE A 89 12.13 -10.76 -3.85
CA ILE A 89 12.71 -12.07 -4.22
C ILE A 89 12.93 -12.15 -5.73
N GLN A 90 11.97 -11.69 -6.55
CA GLN A 90 12.16 -11.67 -8.00
C GLN A 90 13.28 -10.70 -8.41
N MET A 91 13.33 -9.49 -7.84
CA MET A 91 14.40 -8.53 -8.15
C MET A 91 15.79 -9.12 -7.86
N GLU A 92 15.95 -9.77 -6.71
CA GLU A 92 17.20 -10.41 -6.35
C GLU A 92 17.56 -11.56 -7.30
N LYS A 93 16.60 -12.44 -7.59
CA LYS A 93 16.79 -13.56 -8.51
C LYS A 93 17.28 -13.08 -9.88
N PHE A 94 16.59 -12.11 -10.48
CA PHE A 94 16.95 -11.59 -11.80
C PHE A 94 18.24 -10.76 -11.78
N ALA A 95 18.54 -10.05 -10.68
CA ALA A 95 19.81 -9.34 -10.54
C ALA A 95 21.01 -10.31 -10.50
N ARG A 96 20.90 -11.40 -9.74
CA ARG A 96 21.92 -12.46 -9.71
C ARG A 96 22.06 -13.16 -11.06
N GLN A 97 20.94 -13.38 -11.75
CA GLN A 97 20.93 -13.95 -13.10
C GLN A 97 21.67 -13.04 -14.09
N ALA A 98 21.38 -11.74 -14.11
CA ALA A 98 22.06 -10.78 -14.98
C ALA A 98 23.59 -10.76 -14.75
N LEU A 99 24.03 -10.84 -13.48
CA LEU A 99 25.46 -10.96 -13.14
C LEU A 99 26.06 -12.25 -13.68
N ALA A 100 25.35 -13.38 -13.56
CA ALA A 100 25.81 -14.68 -14.08
C ALA A 100 25.87 -14.71 -15.61
N GLU A 101 24.99 -13.95 -16.29
CA GLU A 101 24.98 -13.76 -17.75
C GLU A 101 26.05 -12.78 -18.23
N GLY A 102 26.81 -12.17 -17.32
CA GLY A 102 27.97 -11.33 -17.64
C GLY A 102 27.66 -9.84 -17.85
N VAL A 103 26.47 -9.38 -17.48
CA VAL A 103 26.12 -7.95 -17.48
C VAL A 103 27.08 -7.20 -16.57
N ARG A 104 27.64 -6.08 -17.06
CA ARG A 104 28.68 -5.32 -16.33
C ARG A 104 28.20 -3.98 -15.82
N CYS A 105 27.20 -3.37 -16.46
CA CYS A 105 26.65 -2.09 -16.05
C CYS A 105 25.15 -2.18 -15.73
N ARG A 106 24.70 -1.42 -14.72
CA ARG A 106 23.25 -1.31 -14.41
C ARG A 106 22.44 -0.74 -15.58
N ASP A 107 23.06 0.07 -16.43
CA ASP A 107 22.37 0.73 -17.55
C ASP A 107 21.99 -0.26 -18.66
N GLU A 108 22.71 -1.39 -18.75
CA GLU A 108 22.39 -2.50 -19.66
C GLU A 108 21.10 -3.23 -19.24
N ILE A 109 20.73 -3.15 -17.95
CA ILE A 109 19.48 -3.71 -17.46
C ILE A 109 18.34 -2.82 -17.95
N THR A 110 17.60 -3.36 -18.90
CA THR A 110 16.38 -2.76 -19.43
C THR A 110 15.20 -3.68 -19.17
N VAL A 111 14.09 -3.12 -18.69
CA VAL A 111 12.85 -3.85 -18.49
C VAL A 111 11.81 -3.28 -19.42
N SER A 112 11.14 -4.16 -20.15
CA SER A 112 9.96 -3.86 -20.95
C SER A 112 8.79 -4.73 -20.48
N ARG A 113 7.61 -4.52 -21.06
CA ARG A 113 6.45 -5.38 -20.79
C ARG A 113 6.68 -6.83 -21.25
N ASP A 114 7.61 -7.03 -22.18
CA ASP A 114 7.97 -8.35 -22.70
C ASP A 114 9.06 -9.06 -21.90
N SER A 115 9.73 -8.34 -21.00
CA SER A 115 10.75 -8.92 -20.12
C SER A 115 10.15 -9.98 -19.20
N GLU A 116 10.90 -11.07 -19.02
CA GLU A 116 10.45 -12.23 -18.24
C GLU A 116 10.09 -11.87 -16.79
N ILE A 117 10.88 -10.99 -16.15
CA ILE A 117 10.56 -10.47 -14.81
C ILE A 117 9.19 -9.78 -14.79
N PHE A 118 8.88 -8.97 -15.81
CA PHE A 118 7.61 -8.24 -15.87
C PHE A 118 6.43 -9.20 -16.06
N LYS A 119 6.57 -10.20 -16.93
CA LYS A 119 5.56 -11.25 -17.14
C LYS A 119 5.29 -12.05 -15.87
N GLN A 120 6.32 -12.39 -15.10
CA GLN A 120 6.18 -13.11 -13.83
C GLN A 120 5.45 -12.27 -12.77
N LEU A 121 5.80 -10.99 -12.63
CA LEU A 121 5.11 -10.07 -11.73
C LEU A 121 3.65 -9.86 -12.15
N ASN A 122 3.41 -9.62 -13.43
CA ASN A 122 2.05 -9.42 -13.96
C ASN A 122 1.17 -10.65 -13.75
N THR A 123 1.69 -11.86 -13.98
CA THR A 123 0.96 -13.11 -13.69
C THR A 123 0.63 -13.26 -12.21
N HIS A 124 1.53 -12.83 -11.31
CA HIS A 124 1.34 -12.94 -9.87
C HIS A 124 0.29 -11.97 -9.32
N TYR A 125 0.33 -10.71 -9.75
CA TYR A 125 -0.54 -9.64 -9.23
C TYR A 125 -1.83 -9.45 -10.05
N ASN A 126 -1.81 -9.78 -11.34
CA ASN A 126 -2.87 -9.51 -12.31
C ASN A 126 -3.14 -10.75 -13.18
N ARG A 127 -3.44 -11.88 -12.54
CA ARG A 127 -3.52 -13.23 -13.13
C ARG A 127 -4.36 -13.32 -14.42
N ASN A 128 -5.45 -12.56 -14.53
CA ASN A 128 -6.33 -12.58 -15.70
C ASN A 128 -6.21 -11.30 -16.57
N ASN A 129 -5.17 -10.50 -16.38
CA ASN A 129 -4.97 -9.24 -17.11
C ASN A 129 -6.16 -8.29 -17.08
N HIS A 130 -6.82 -8.15 -15.92
CA HIS A 130 -7.98 -7.27 -15.77
C HIS A 130 -7.68 -5.81 -16.04
N ILE A 131 -6.45 -5.39 -15.73
CA ILE A 131 -5.99 -4.04 -16.00
C ILE A 131 -4.75 -4.08 -16.85
N GLU A 132 -4.61 -3.09 -17.70
CA GLU A 132 -3.32 -2.80 -18.31
C GLU A 132 -2.36 -2.28 -17.22
N PRO A 133 -1.18 -2.89 -17.06
CA PRO A 133 -0.19 -2.40 -16.12
C PRO A 133 0.23 -0.95 -16.45
N PRO A 134 0.34 -0.05 -15.46
CA PRO A 134 0.80 1.32 -15.70
C PRO A 134 2.19 1.34 -16.32
N GLU A 135 2.44 2.25 -17.26
CA GLU A 135 3.78 2.41 -17.85
C GLU A 135 4.85 2.68 -16.79
N ARG A 136 4.50 3.46 -15.76
CA ARG A 136 5.38 3.75 -14.64
C ARG A 136 5.81 2.49 -13.87
N LEU A 137 5.01 1.42 -13.88
CA LEU A 137 5.40 0.15 -13.24
C LEU A 137 6.66 -0.45 -13.88
N VAL A 138 6.79 -0.35 -15.20
CA VAL A 138 7.98 -0.82 -15.93
C VAL A 138 9.22 -0.10 -15.41
N PHE A 139 9.14 1.23 -15.27
CA PHE A 139 10.21 2.04 -14.69
C PHE A 139 10.55 1.63 -13.25
N VAL A 140 9.54 1.42 -12.39
CA VAL A 140 9.75 0.99 -11.00
C VAL A 140 10.45 -0.36 -10.93
N VAL A 141 10.01 -1.33 -11.75
CA VAL A 141 10.62 -2.67 -11.81
C VAL A 141 12.07 -2.56 -12.29
N GLN A 142 12.33 -1.78 -13.34
CA GLN A 142 13.67 -1.55 -13.86
C GLN A 142 14.60 -0.94 -12.81
N GLU A 143 14.20 0.18 -12.19
CA GLU A 143 15.04 0.85 -11.21
C GLU A 143 15.25 -0.02 -9.96
N THR A 144 14.23 -0.76 -9.53
CA THR A 144 14.42 -1.72 -8.43
C THR A 144 15.44 -2.80 -8.81
N LEU A 145 15.31 -3.41 -9.98
CA LEU A 145 16.22 -4.43 -10.44
C LEU A 145 17.66 -3.92 -10.55
N ARG A 146 17.84 -2.68 -11.03
CA ARG A 146 19.13 -1.99 -11.10
C ARG A 146 19.75 -1.75 -9.72
N GLU A 147 18.97 -1.32 -8.73
CA GLU A 147 19.46 -1.15 -7.36
C GLU A 147 19.89 -2.49 -6.73
N PHE A 148 19.13 -3.56 -6.96
CA PHE A 148 19.52 -4.91 -6.52
C PHE A 148 20.79 -5.36 -7.21
N PHE A 149 20.90 -5.19 -8.53
CA PHE A 149 22.08 -5.54 -9.31
C PHE A 149 23.32 -4.78 -8.82
N SER A 150 23.24 -3.45 -8.68
CA SER A 150 24.37 -2.65 -8.22
C SER A 150 24.81 -3.03 -6.80
N ALA A 151 23.87 -3.33 -5.90
CA ALA A 151 24.21 -3.76 -4.55
C ALA A 151 24.95 -5.12 -4.54
N ILE A 152 24.46 -6.09 -5.31
CA ILE A 152 25.05 -7.44 -5.38
C ILE A 152 26.39 -7.40 -6.12
N GLN A 153 26.50 -6.62 -7.20
CA GLN A 153 27.75 -6.46 -7.95
C GLN A 153 28.87 -5.90 -7.08
N LEU A 154 28.53 -4.98 -6.17
CA LEU A 154 29.47 -4.38 -5.22
C LEU A 154 29.69 -5.25 -3.96
N GLY A 155 29.08 -6.44 -3.88
CA GLY A 155 29.19 -7.35 -2.73
C GLY A 155 28.48 -6.83 -1.45
N LYS A 156 27.62 -5.82 -1.56
CA LYS A 156 26.90 -5.25 -0.41
C LYS A 156 25.83 -6.20 0.14
N ASP A 157 25.43 -7.22 -0.62
CA ASP A 157 24.45 -8.21 -0.21
C ASP A 157 24.93 -9.13 0.92
N ALA A 158 26.23 -9.13 1.22
CA ALA A 158 26.80 -9.77 2.41
C ALA A 158 26.49 -9.00 3.71
N GLU A 159 26.16 -7.71 3.63
CA GLU A 159 25.89 -6.91 4.82
C GLU A 159 24.48 -7.17 5.38
N PRO A 160 24.34 -7.29 6.71
CA PRO A 160 23.02 -7.30 7.33
C PRO A 160 22.25 -6.03 6.96
N SER A 161 21.00 -6.16 6.52
CA SER A 161 20.11 -5.04 6.16
C SER A 161 20.44 -4.28 4.86
N TRP A 162 21.27 -4.79 3.94
CA TRP A 162 21.59 -4.13 2.67
C TRP A 162 20.35 -3.64 1.88
N LYS A 163 19.25 -4.42 1.93
CA LYS A 163 17.98 -4.09 1.29
C LYS A 163 17.30 -2.83 1.84
N LYS A 164 17.61 -2.39 3.08
CA LYS A 164 17.03 -1.17 3.67
C LYS A 164 17.36 0.08 2.85
N THR A 165 18.55 0.14 2.27
CA THR A 165 18.94 1.26 1.40
C THR A 165 18.12 1.27 0.12
N ILE A 166 17.89 0.09 -0.47
CA ILE A 166 17.05 -0.06 -1.66
C ILE A 166 15.62 0.36 -1.35
N TYR A 167 15.05 -0.08 -0.22
CA TYR A 167 13.68 0.30 0.15
C TYR A 167 13.47 1.81 0.24
N LYS A 168 14.47 2.57 0.70
CA LYS A 168 14.41 4.04 0.74
C LYS A 168 14.38 4.67 -0.65
N ILE A 169 14.97 4.02 -1.65
CA ILE A 169 14.96 4.47 -3.04
C ILE A 169 13.61 4.13 -3.70
N ILE A 170 13.04 2.95 -3.41
CA ILE A 170 11.81 2.48 -4.06
C ILE A 170 10.53 3.07 -3.45
N GLN A 171 10.52 3.34 -2.15
CA GLN A 171 9.37 3.92 -1.44
C GLN A 171 8.83 5.22 -2.09
N PRO A 172 9.66 6.21 -2.46
CA PRO A 172 9.17 7.43 -3.12
C PRO A 172 8.73 7.21 -4.58
N LEU A 173 8.97 6.03 -5.16
CA LEU A 173 8.50 5.69 -6.50
C LEU A 173 7.04 5.24 -6.51
N ASP A 174 6.35 5.19 -5.36
CA ASP A 174 4.92 4.89 -5.33
C ASP A 174 4.14 5.96 -6.11
N ASP A 175 3.00 5.57 -6.67
CA ASP A 175 2.13 6.42 -7.47
C ASP A 175 0.72 6.48 -6.87
N GLN A 176 -0.05 7.48 -7.31
CA GLN A 176 -1.45 7.58 -6.94
C GLN A 176 -2.25 6.43 -7.53
N ILE A 177 -3.06 5.79 -6.69
CA ILE A 177 -3.97 4.74 -7.13
C ILE A 177 -5.16 5.41 -7.85
N PRO A 178 -5.55 4.96 -9.06
CA PRO A 178 -6.66 5.56 -9.78
C PRO A 178 -7.98 5.52 -9.01
N GLU A 179 -8.75 6.61 -9.06
CA GLU A 179 -10.01 6.78 -8.32
C GLU A 179 -11.04 5.66 -8.53
N ARG A 180 -11.05 5.02 -9.72
CA ARG A 180 -11.89 3.86 -10.01
C ARG A 180 -11.71 2.68 -9.04
N PHE A 181 -10.56 2.58 -8.37
CA PHE A 181 -10.34 1.56 -7.34
C PHE A 181 -11.15 1.83 -6.06
N LYS A 182 -11.73 3.01 -5.87
CA LYS A 182 -12.63 3.26 -4.73
C LYS A 182 -14.00 2.63 -4.94
N ASP A 183 -14.39 2.37 -6.19
CA ASP A 183 -15.67 1.71 -6.51
C ASP A 183 -15.68 0.26 -5.95
N PRO A 184 -16.64 -0.10 -5.08
CA PRO A 184 -16.80 -1.46 -4.59
C PRO A 184 -17.02 -2.48 -5.72
N SER A 185 -17.76 -2.10 -6.76
CA SER A 185 -18.05 -2.96 -7.92
C SER A 185 -16.94 -2.95 -8.97
N PHE A 186 -15.80 -2.33 -8.70
CA PHE A 186 -14.66 -2.25 -9.63
C PHE A 186 -14.27 -3.63 -10.18
N LEU A 187 -14.17 -4.63 -9.31
CA LEU A 187 -13.74 -5.97 -9.74
C LEU A 187 -14.84 -6.77 -10.44
N GLU A 188 -16.11 -6.56 -10.08
CA GLU A 188 -17.25 -7.23 -10.72
C GLU A 188 -17.39 -6.83 -12.19
N ARG A 189 -16.98 -5.60 -12.54
CA ARG A 189 -16.96 -5.11 -13.93
C ARG A 189 -15.77 -5.62 -14.75
N LEU A 190 -14.84 -6.33 -14.13
CA LEU A 190 -13.62 -6.83 -14.77
C LEU A 190 -13.66 -8.35 -15.00
N GLU A 191 -14.72 -9.02 -14.59
CA GLU A 191 -15.04 -10.42 -14.90
C GLU A 191 -15.93 -10.52 -16.15
#